data_AF-A0A9D1L9H7-F1
#
_entry.id   AF-A0A9D1L9H7-F1
#
_cell.length_a   1.000
_cell.length_b   1.000
_cell.length_c   1.000
_cell.angle_alpha   90.00
_cell.angle_beta   90.00
_cell.angle_gamma   90.00
#
_symmetry.space_group_name_H-M   'P 1'
#
loop_
_entity.id
_entity.type
_entity.pdbx_description
1 polymer ?
#
loop_
_entity_poly.entity_id
_entity_poly.type
_entity_poly.pdbx_seq_one_letter_code
_entity_poly.pdbx_strand_id
1 'polypeptide(L)'
;MKNDPVKTDPKMMNPAALAYIGDAVYEVHVREHVLATGQTKARQLHFMSVDYVKAASQAKALREMMGGYLTGEEMSQAKRARNHRSSSVPRHADPVDYKLATAFEALVGYLYLRG
;
A
#
# COMPACT_ATOMS: atom_id res chain seq x y z
N MET A 1 -17.49 4.27 -11.25
CA MET A 1 -17.70 2.84 -11.56
C MET A 1 -18.42 2.23 -10.38
N LYS A 2 -19.50 1.47 -10.60
CA LYS A 2 -20.08 0.63 -9.54
C LYS A 2 -19.16 -0.58 -9.44
N ASN A 3 -18.42 -0.72 -8.35
CA ASN A 3 -17.60 -1.91 -8.12
C ASN A 3 -18.55 -3.06 -7.83
N ASP A 4 -18.43 -4.15 -8.58
CA ASP A 4 -19.08 -5.41 -8.20
C ASP A 4 -18.63 -5.79 -6.79
N PRO A 5 -19.53 -6.30 -5.93
CA PRO A 5 -19.16 -6.66 -4.58
C PRO A 5 -18.06 -7.72 -4.64
N VAL A 6 -17.00 -7.45 -3.90
CA VAL A 6 -15.91 -8.39 -3.69
C VAL A 6 -16.50 -9.64 -3.04
N LYS A 7 -16.43 -10.78 -3.73
CA LYS A 7 -17.11 -12.02 -3.31
C LYS A 7 -16.53 -12.67 -2.06
N THR A 8 -15.38 -12.19 -1.59
CA THR A 8 -14.63 -12.76 -0.47
C THR A 8 -14.45 -11.70 0.61
N ASP A 9 -14.59 -12.07 1.88
CA ASP A 9 -14.30 -11.17 3.01
C ASP A 9 -12.84 -10.69 2.94
N PRO A 10 -12.58 -9.37 2.85
CA PRO A 10 -11.24 -8.81 2.83
C PRO A 10 -10.37 -9.26 4.02
N LYS A 11 -10.97 -9.55 5.18
CA LYS A 11 -10.24 -10.08 6.35
C LYS A 11 -9.62 -11.45 6.08
N MET A 12 -10.22 -12.24 5.20
CA MET A 12 -9.81 -13.61 4.90
C MET A 12 -8.98 -13.71 3.62
N MET A 13 -8.78 -12.59 2.93
CA MET A 13 -7.99 -12.56 1.71
C MET A 13 -6.50 -12.77 1.96
N ASN A 14 -5.85 -13.39 0.97
CA ASN A 14 -4.40 -13.49 0.93
C ASN A 14 -3.78 -12.08 0.94
N PRO A 15 -2.81 -11.78 1.85
CA PRO A 15 -2.10 -10.50 1.86
C PRO A 15 -1.52 -10.08 0.50
N ALA A 16 -1.06 -11.01 -0.33
CA ALA A 16 -0.56 -10.70 -1.67
C ALA A 16 -1.66 -10.16 -2.60
N ALA A 17 -2.88 -10.68 -2.49
CA ALA A 17 -4.03 -10.19 -3.26
C ALA A 17 -4.49 -8.81 -2.76
N LEU A 18 -4.43 -8.57 -1.45
CA LEU A 18 -4.69 -7.25 -0.87
C LEU A 18 -3.63 -6.24 -1.30
N ALA A 19 -2.35 -6.61 -1.30
CA ALA A 19 -1.27 -5.75 -1.77
C ALA A 19 -1.43 -5.40 -3.24
N TYR A 20 -1.81 -6.37 -4.08
CA TYR A 20 -2.06 -6.16 -5.50
C TYR A 20 -3.07 -5.04 -5.78
N ILE A 21 -4.23 -5.03 -5.10
CA ILE A 21 -5.21 -3.95 -5.27
C ILE A 21 -4.78 -2.67 -4.54
N GLY A 22 -4.13 -2.80 -3.39
CA GLY A 22 -3.70 -1.67 -2.57
C GLY A 22 -2.61 -0.82 -3.22
N ASP A 23 -1.68 -1.42 -3.96
CA ASP A 23 -0.69 -0.72 -4.78
C ASP A 23 -1.37 0.20 -5.79
N ALA A 24 -2.34 -0.32 -6.54
CA ALA A 24 -3.10 0.47 -7.52
C ALA A 24 -3.92 1.60 -6.86
N VAL A 25 -4.57 1.32 -5.72
CA VAL A 25 -5.34 2.33 -4.98
C VAL A 25 -4.44 3.44 -4.45
N TYR A 26 -3.28 3.08 -3.89
CA TYR A 26 -2.32 4.06 -3.38
C TYR A 26 -1.72 4.91 -4.51
N GLU A 27 -1.36 4.30 -5.64
CA GLU A 27 -0.84 4.99 -6.81
C GLU A 27 -1.82 6.05 -7.34
N VAL A 28 -3.12 5.74 -7.40
CA VAL A 28 -4.15 6.71 -7.80
C VAL A 28 -4.20 7.89 -6.83
N HIS A 29 -4.25 7.64 -5.52
CA HIS A 29 -4.29 8.71 -4.52
C HIS A 29 -3.03 9.60 -4.58
N VAL A 30 -1.85 9.01 -4.76
CA VAL A 30 -0.60 9.78 -4.92
C VAL A 30 -0.65 10.62 -6.19
N ARG A 31 -1.11 10.05 -7.32
CA ARG A 31 -1.23 10.78 -8.59
C ARG A 31 -2.21 11.95 -8.49
N GLU A 32 -3.35 11.74 -7.86
CA GLU A 32 -4.32 12.81 -7.58
C GLU A 32 -3.72 13.91 -6.69
N HIS A 33 -2.99 13.52 -5.64
CA HIS A 33 -2.30 14.46 -4.76
C HIS A 33 -1.27 15.32 -5.51
N VAL A 34 -0.41 14.71 -6.33
CA VAL A 34 0.59 15.48 -7.09
C VAL A 34 -0.04 16.32 -8.21
N LEU A 35 -1.13 15.85 -8.83
CA LEU A 35 -1.89 16.64 -9.81
C LEU A 35 -2.53 17.87 -9.17
N ALA A 36 -3.03 17.75 -7.94
CA ALA A 36 -3.63 18.86 -7.21
C ALA A 36 -2.66 20.02 -6.92
N THR A 37 -1.35 19.82 -7.07
CA THR A 37 -0.34 20.89 -6.98
C THR A 37 -0.35 21.86 -8.17
N GLY A 38 -1.13 21.56 -9.21
CA GLY A 38 -1.17 22.34 -10.46
C GLY A 38 -0.07 21.97 -11.46
N GLN A 39 0.77 20.98 -11.15
CA GLN A 39 1.75 20.46 -12.09
C GLN A 39 1.07 19.69 -13.23
N THR A 40 1.45 19.96 -14.47
CA THR A 40 0.87 19.32 -15.67
C THR A 40 1.89 18.56 -16.51
N LYS A 41 3.20 18.76 -16.28
CA LYS A 41 4.26 18.07 -17.03
C LYS A 41 4.41 16.64 -16.51
N ALA A 42 4.11 15.65 -17.35
CA ALA A 42 4.16 14.23 -17.01
C ALA A 42 5.47 13.79 -16.32
N ARG A 43 6.64 14.26 -16.83
CA ARG A 43 7.95 13.94 -16.22
C ARG A 43 8.04 14.43 -14.76
N GLN A 44 7.52 15.61 -14.46
CA GLN A 44 7.56 16.16 -13.10
C GLN A 44 6.58 15.43 -12.19
N LEU A 45 5.37 15.15 -12.67
CA LEU A 45 4.39 14.34 -11.95
C LEU A 45 4.96 12.96 -11.57
N HIS A 46 5.68 12.33 -12.49
CA HIS A 46 6.34 11.05 -12.22
C HIS A 46 7.37 11.17 -11.08
N PHE A 47 8.29 12.14 -11.14
CA PHE A 47 9.29 12.28 -10.07
C PHE A 47 8.67 12.60 -8.71
N MET A 48 7.65 13.46 -8.69
CA MET A 48 6.92 13.77 -7.46
C MET A 48 6.26 12.51 -6.89
N SER A 49 5.66 11.66 -7.74
CA SER A 49 5.00 10.43 -7.31
C SER A 49 5.98 9.38 -6.78
N VAL A 50 7.14 9.22 -7.42
CA VAL A 50 8.16 8.21 -7.08
C VAL A 50 8.57 8.29 -5.60
N ASP A 51 8.67 9.49 -5.04
CA ASP A 51 9.06 9.66 -3.65
C ASP A 51 8.03 9.15 -2.64
N TYR A 52 6.74 9.07 -3.01
CA TYR A 52 5.70 8.47 -2.18
C TYR A 52 5.65 6.95 -2.36
N VAL A 53 5.73 6.49 -3.61
CA VAL A 53 5.39 5.10 -3.96
C VAL A 53 6.56 4.13 -3.84
N LYS A 54 7.80 4.62 -3.67
CA LYS A 54 8.95 3.75 -3.42
C LYS A 54 8.83 2.99 -2.10
N ALA A 55 9.35 1.76 -2.08
CA ALA A 55 9.24 0.85 -0.93
C ALA A 55 9.72 1.45 0.39
N ALA A 56 10.83 2.20 0.39
CA ALA A 56 11.34 2.84 1.61
C ALA A 56 10.35 3.86 2.22
N SER A 57 9.65 4.62 1.37
CA SER A 57 8.66 5.61 1.82
C SER A 57 7.41 4.94 2.36
N GLN A 58 6.90 3.92 1.66
CA GLN A 58 5.77 3.13 2.14
C GLN A 58 6.10 2.41 3.46
N ALA A 59 7.30 1.85 3.57
CA ALA A 59 7.78 1.21 4.79
C ALA A 59 7.88 2.19 5.97
N LYS A 60 8.33 3.43 5.71
CA LYS A 60 8.31 4.51 6.70
C LYS A 60 6.88 4.85 7.12
N ALA A 61 5.97 5.04 6.16
CA ALA A 61 4.57 5.36 6.44
C ALA A 61 3.91 4.29 7.32
N LEU A 62 4.10 3.00 7.02
CA LEU A 62 3.54 1.93 7.85
C LEU A 62 4.11 1.94 9.27
N ARG A 63 5.42 2.16 9.44
CA ARG A 63 6.03 2.25 10.77
C ARG A 63 5.40 3.37 11.60
N GLU A 64 5.17 4.53 10.98
CA GLU A 64 4.50 5.67 11.64
C GLU A 64 3.06 5.33 12.00
N MET A 65 2.30 4.72 11.07
CA MET A 65 0.91 4.30 11.31
C MET A 65 0.82 3.32 12.49
N MET A 66 1.73 2.34 12.53
CA MET A 66 1.84 1.36 13.63
C MET A 66 2.20 2.01 14.98
N GLY A 67 2.68 3.25 14.99
CA GLY A 67 2.99 4.02 16.20
C GLY A 67 1.78 4.60 16.94
N GLY A 68 0.56 4.45 16.41
CA GLY A 68 -0.65 4.87 17.14
C GLY A 68 -1.86 5.27 16.28
N TYR A 69 -1.75 5.23 14.94
CA TYR A 69 -2.86 5.60 14.05
C TYR A 69 -3.78 4.44 13.71
N LEU A 70 -3.32 3.20 13.89
CA LEU A 70 -4.09 2.00 13.57
C LEU A 70 -4.93 1.53 14.75
N THR A 71 -6.17 1.15 14.44
CA THR A 71 -7.00 0.34 15.33
C THR A 71 -6.38 -1.05 15.57
N GLY A 72 -6.86 -1.78 16.57
CA GLY A 72 -6.38 -3.14 16.86
C GLY A 72 -6.58 -4.10 15.68
N GLU A 73 -7.65 -3.94 14.91
CA GLU A 73 -7.92 -4.75 13.72
C GLU A 73 -6.95 -4.44 12.58
N GLU A 74 -6.76 -3.16 12.25
CA GLU A 74 -5.83 -2.72 11.20
C GLU A 74 -4.38 -3.11 11.54
N MET A 75 -3.99 -2.96 12.81
CA MET A 75 -2.71 -3.41 13.31
C MET A 75 -2.52 -4.93 13.11
N SER A 76 -3.57 -5.72 13.34
CA SER A 76 -3.55 -7.17 13.10
C SER A 76 -3.40 -7.50 11.61
N GLN A 77 -4.13 -6.80 10.72
CA GLN A 77 -4.00 -6.98 9.27
C GLN A 77 -2.59 -6.62 8.77
N ALA A 78 -2.05 -5.48 9.21
CA ALA A 78 -0.69 -5.05 8.87
C ALA A 78 0.37 -6.05 9.33
N LYS A 79 0.28 -6.53 10.59
CA LYS A 79 1.20 -7.55 11.12
C LYS A 79 1.10 -8.87 10.35
N ARG A 80 -0.12 -9.29 9.98
CA ARG A 80 -0.33 -10.50 9.15
C ARG A 80 0.35 -10.36 7.79
N ALA A 81 0.16 -9.23 7.13
CA ALA A 81 0.74 -8.98 5.81
C ALA A 81 2.28 -8.93 5.86
N ARG A 82 2.87 -8.27 6.87
CA ARG A 82 4.33 -8.22 7.08
C ARG A 82 4.96 -9.60 7.27
N ASN A 83 4.24 -10.50 7.93
CA ASN A 83 4.72 -11.85 8.21
C ASN A 83 4.42 -12.84 7.07
N HIS A 84 3.69 -12.43 6.03
CA HIS A 84 3.43 -13.26 4.86
C HIS A 84 4.73 -13.54 4.11
N ARG A 85 4.92 -14.79 3.66
CA ARG A 85 6.14 -15.18 2.93
C ARG A 85 6.04 -14.68 1.49
N SER A 86 6.80 -13.65 1.16
CA SER A 86 6.98 -13.22 -0.24
C SER A 86 7.82 -14.25 -1.01
N SER A 87 7.40 -14.59 -2.23
CA SER A 87 8.03 -15.63 -3.06
C SER A 87 9.40 -15.23 -3.64
N SER A 88 9.74 -13.94 -3.64
CA SER A 88 11.08 -13.44 -3.99
C SER A 88 11.22 -11.96 -3.64
N VAL A 89 12.29 -11.57 -2.94
CA VAL A 89 12.65 -10.16 -2.73
C VAL A 89 13.55 -9.73 -3.89
N PRO A 90 13.33 -8.57 -4.54
CA PRO A 90 14.23 -8.06 -5.56
C PRO A 90 15.67 -7.92 -5.04
N ARG A 91 16.68 -8.27 -5.86
CA ARG A 91 18.10 -8.30 -5.46
C ARG A 91 18.64 -6.97 -4.90
N HIS A 92 18.04 -5.86 -5.29
CA HIS A 92 18.46 -4.50 -4.91
C HIS A 92 17.55 -3.85 -3.85
N ALA A 93 16.50 -4.54 -3.40
CA ALA A 93 15.61 -4.02 -2.37
C ALA A 93 16.09 -4.44 -0.99
N ASP A 94 16.00 -3.52 -0.02
CA ASP A 94 16.14 -3.89 1.38
C ASP A 94 15.00 -4.85 1.76
N PRO A 95 15.30 -6.07 2.25
CA PRO A 95 14.27 -7.07 2.53
C PRO A 95 13.27 -6.65 3.62
N VAL A 96 13.66 -5.77 4.55
CA VAL A 96 12.79 -5.27 5.60
C VAL A 96 11.85 -4.22 5.05
N ASP A 97 12.36 -3.25 4.30
CA ASP A 97 11.52 -2.23 3.68
C ASP A 97 10.58 -2.83 2.65
N TYR A 98 11.02 -3.84 1.87
CA TYR A 98 10.13 -4.53 0.94
C TYR A 98 8.95 -5.21 1.65
N LYS A 99 9.19 -5.92 2.76
CA LYS A 99 8.13 -6.55 3.56
C LYS A 99 7.17 -5.53 4.17
N LEU A 100 7.69 -4.39 4.62
CA LEU A 100 6.86 -3.33 5.20
C LEU A 100 6.06 -2.59 4.12
N ALA A 101 6.62 -2.35 2.95
CA ALA A 101 5.92 -1.80 1.80
C ALA A 101 4.78 -2.73 1.34
N THR A 102 5.06 -4.03 1.19
CA THR A 102 4.00 -5.00 0.85
C THR A 102 2.89 -5.04 1.92
N ALA A 103 3.27 -4.90 3.20
CA ALA A 103 2.28 -4.84 4.28
C ALA A 103 1.47 -3.54 4.30
N PHE A 104 2.08 -2.43 3.87
CA PHE A 104 1.42 -1.15 3.67
C PHE A 104 0.38 -1.27 2.56
N GLU A 105 0.77 -1.74 1.37
CA GLU A 105 -0.12 -1.98 0.24
C GLU A 105 -1.27 -2.91 0.64
N ALA A 106 -0.99 -4.01 1.34
CA ALA A 106 -2.03 -4.91 1.81
C ALA A 106 -3.02 -4.25 2.78
N LEU A 107 -2.55 -3.35 3.65
CA LEU A 107 -3.42 -2.59 4.55
C LEU A 107 -4.30 -1.61 3.76
N VAL A 108 -3.74 -0.90 2.78
CA VAL A 108 -4.51 -0.01 1.88
C VAL A 108 -5.58 -0.80 1.14
N GLY A 109 -5.23 -1.95 0.57
CA GLY A 109 -6.19 -2.82 -0.12
C GLY A 109 -7.29 -3.33 0.80
N TYR A 110 -6.94 -3.73 2.03
CA TYR A 110 -7.91 -4.16 3.03
C TYR A 110 -8.93 -3.06 3.35
N LEU A 111 -8.46 -1.84 3.60
CA LEU A 111 -9.31 -0.69 3.92
C LEU A 111 -10.22 -0.33 2.73
N TYR A 112 -9.65 -0.27 1.52
CA TYR A 112 -10.39 0.05 0.32
C TYR A 112 -11.56 -0.92 0.05
N LEU A 113 -11.35 -2.23 0.26
CA LEU A 113 -12.40 -3.24 0.03
C LEU A 113 -13.42 -3.32 1.17
N ARG A 114 -13.10 -2.75 2.34
CA ARG A 114 -14.00 -2.70 3.52
C ARG A 114 -15.03 -1.57 3.44
N GLY A 115 -14.77 -0.52 2.65
CA GLY A 115 -15.62 0.67 2.54
C GLY A 115 -15.29 1.68 3.62
#